data_AF-A0A8S1CRY4-F1
#
_entry.id   AF-A0A8S1CRY4-F1
#
_cell.length_a   1.000
_cell.length_b   1.000
_cell.length_c   1.000
_cell.angle_alpha   90.00
_cell.angle_beta   90.00
_cell.angle_gamma   90.00
#
_symmetry.space_group_name_H-M   'P 1'
#
loop_
_entity.id
_entity.type
_entity.pdbx_description
1 polymer ?
#
loop_
_entity_poly.entity_id
_entity_poly.type
_entity_poly.pdbx_seq_one_letter_code
_entity_poly.pdbx_strand_id
1 'polypeptide(L)'
;MDVSAFADENFNPVEWINKMYTSAPPAETEKNKEQFQLSLLKKLQVYTHQVSNALEDSSQKVLQHLPQVFRDAEQLNQEALLLKEKMHSVKEELANAEQNTGHSMAALEKIDQLKTNLQAAKQALHEVDNWTILVTQFEENFEKSDLSAMASKLVSMQKSLRILATAPDVEAKQLQLEGLKNRLEAKASPSLVQAFTTGSLGESKKLVDVFNSIERLPQLLKYHHKCQEKNLYQKLKELAEQEQDESADECLRRVYDATLASWAEQARWCSEVFPDTPCLNILLPLFADLLVALEPSISSCIGSALSHEDCIAALTDLRQVTKGFGAKLNLAVDGMMQDCTLDADMILALAQAVNAPWVIGVQRYGELEKPRLLAVISQTESLTLEDRVQMFGQTKVIDLTSAAVSRCMKLTDGCGAAGLLHAIEAFTEKYISIQIQTLEELLKEKSENEDWTLFKMCLSMLQSSGELMVQLEELDNLISNNLRQLLKHVSAPSTSAAEKFDELLLTPDGRSNLHLLMDKAYKGDIRCNISTVYEISVVRGSFIGSASEKWNKPVLNSAQNGS
;
A
#
# COMPACT_ATOMS: atom_id res chain seq x y z
N MET A 1 8.44 14.04 88.16
CA MET A 1 7.15 13.54 88.69
C MET A 1 6.13 13.82 87.61
N ASP A 2 5.42 12.79 87.19
CA ASP A 2 4.36 12.92 86.19
C ASP A 2 3.10 13.45 86.89
N VAL A 3 2.64 14.65 86.51
CA VAL A 3 1.56 15.40 87.20
C VAL A 3 0.18 14.86 86.83
N SER A 4 0.10 14.06 85.76
CA SER A 4 -1.10 13.35 85.32
C SER A 4 -1.65 12.35 86.36
N ALA A 5 -0.78 11.80 87.22
CA ALA A 5 -1.18 10.84 88.25
C ALA A 5 -2.02 11.44 89.39
N PHE A 6 -1.92 12.76 89.66
CA PHE A 6 -2.73 13.44 90.69
C PHE A 6 -4.13 13.85 90.20
N ALA A 7 -4.34 13.84 88.88
CA ALA A 7 -5.62 14.11 88.25
C ALA A 7 -6.45 12.83 88.03
N ASP A 8 -5.92 11.66 88.41
CA ASP A 8 -6.55 10.36 88.25
C ASP A 8 -7.44 10.01 89.48
N GLU A 9 -8.69 9.60 89.27
CA GLU A 9 -9.69 9.46 90.34
C GLU A 9 -9.37 8.35 91.37
N ASN A 10 -8.54 7.37 91.00
CA ASN A 10 -8.13 6.25 91.85
C ASN A 10 -6.71 6.43 92.46
N PHE A 11 -6.20 7.65 92.54
CA PHE A 11 -4.86 7.93 93.06
C PHE A 11 -4.71 7.48 94.53
N ASN A 12 -3.82 6.52 94.79
CA ASN A 12 -3.49 6.07 96.16
C ASN A 12 -2.18 6.74 96.63
N PRO A 13 -2.26 7.67 97.62
CA PRO A 13 -1.09 8.40 98.11
C PRO A 13 -0.02 7.49 98.72
N VAL A 14 -0.44 6.40 99.37
CA VAL A 14 0.47 5.50 100.09
C VAL A 14 1.29 4.67 99.11
N GLU A 15 0.66 4.11 98.08
CA GLU A 15 1.37 3.37 97.02
C GLU A 15 2.33 4.27 96.25
N TRP A 16 1.91 5.52 95.97
CA TRP A 16 2.74 6.48 95.27
C TRP A 16 3.97 6.88 96.08
N ILE A 17 3.79 7.21 97.37
CA ILE A 17 4.92 7.49 98.29
C ILE A 17 5.85 6.27 98.35
N ASN A 18 5.31 5.06 98.53
CA ASN A 18 6.10 3.83 98.63
C ASN A 18 6.90 3.54 97.35
N LYS A 19 6.32 3.75 96.16
CA LYS A 19 7.03 3.64 94.85
C LYS A 19 8.19 4.62 94.75
N MET A 20 7.98 5.87 95.18
CA MET A 20 9.01 6.90 95.14
C MET A 20 10.18 6.59 96.11
N TYR A 21 9.89 5.88 97.22
CA TYR A 21 10.92 5.34 98.11
C TYR A 21 11.67 4.14 97.53
N THR A 22 11.00 3.24 96.81
CA THR A 22 11.64 2.05 96.23
C THR A 22 12.46 2.35 94.97
N SER A 23 12.16 3.45 94.26
CA SER A 23 12.90 3.85 93.06
C SER A 23 14.27 4.52 93.31
N ALA A 24 14.73 4.62 94.57
CA ALA A 24 16.03 5.19 94.93
C ALA A 24 17.08 4.09 95.21
N PRO A 25 18.32 4.18 94.68
CA PRO A 25 19.34 3.13 94.84
C PRO A 25 19.81 2.93 96.30
N PRO A 26 20.10 1.68 96.73
CA PRO A 26 20.18 1.25 98.14
C PRO A 26 21.56 1.49 98.80
N ALA A 27 22.11 2.71 98.69
CA ALA A 27 23.37 3.10 99.33
C ALA A 27 23.23 4.23 100.38
N GLU A 28 22.01 4.72 100.66
CA GLU A 28 21.73 5.83 101.61
C GLU A 28 20.46 5.62 102.44
N THR A 29 20.14 4.38 102.83
CA THR A 29 18.77 4.00 103.21
C THR A 29 18.36 4.25 104.68
N GLU A 30 19.19 4.84 105.54
CA GLU A 30 18.79 5.14 106.94
C GLU A 30 19.06 6.55 107.48
N LYS A 31 19.83 7.41 106.79
CA LYS A 31 20.04 8.82 107.23
C LYS A 31 19.40 9.90 106.34
N ASN A 32 18.94 9.56 105.13
CA ASN A 32 18.41 10.54 104.16
C ASN A 32 16.89 10.44 103.88
N LYS A 33 16.12 9.68 104.68
CA LYS A 33 14.65 9.58 104.49
C LYS A 33 13.94 10.89 104.83
N GLU A 34 14.26 11.52 105.95
CA GLU A 34 13.61 12.78 106.37
C GLU A 34 13.92 13.94 105.41
N GLN A 35 15.17 14.04 104.91
CA GLN A 35 15.53 15.06 103.92
C GLN A 35 14.78 14.87 102.59
N PHE A 36 14.59 13.62 102.15
CA PHE A 36 13.79 13.33 100.96
C PHE A 36 12.29 13.64 101.19
N GLN A 37 11.73 13.31 102.36
CA GLN A 37 10.35 13.68 102.73
C GLN A 37 10.15 15.19 102.73
N LEU A 38 11.06 15.93 103.36
CA LEU A 38 10.99 17.38 103.43
C LEU A 38 11.18 18.01 102.05
N SER A 39 12.04 17.45 101.20
CA SER A 39 12.16 17.88 99.80
C SER A 39 10.89 17.59 99.00
N LEU A 40 10.25 16.45 99.23
CA LEU A 40 9.03 16.04 98.54
C LEU A 40 7.84 16.91 98.95
N LEU A 41 7.66 17.12 100.25
CA LEU A 41 6.63 17.98 100.82
C LEU A 41 6.80 19.42 100.33
N LYS A 42 8.03 19.97 100.37
CA LYS A 42 8.31 21.31 99.85
C LYS A 42 7.99 21.41 98.36
N LYS A 43 8.33 20.41 97.55
CA LYS A 43 7.96 20.39 96.12
C LYS A 43 6.45 20.37 95.95
N LEU A 44 5.73 19.48 96.63
CA LEU A 44 4.26 19.42 96.59
C LEU A 44 3.61 20.75 97.02
N GLN A 45 4.09 21.36 98.10
CA GLN A 45 3.56 22.63 98.60
C GLN A 45 3.80 23.78 97.61
N VAL A 46 4.99 23.84 96.99
CA VAL A 46 5.27 24.79 95.91
C VAL A 46 4.34 24.55 94.72
N TYR A 47 4.06 23.28 94.37
CA TYR A 47 3.13 22.96 93.29
C TYR A 47 1.68 23.34 93.60
N THR A 48 1.18 23.06 94.80
CA THR A 48 -0.18 23.50 95.20
C THR A 48 -0.30 25.02 95.10
N HIS A 49 0.73 25.74 95.56
CA HIS A 49 0.74 27.20 95.45
C HIS A 49 0.81 27.66 93.98
N GLN A 50 1.60 26.99 93.13
CA GLN A 50 1.64 27.29 91.70
C GLN A 50 0.31 27.04 91.00
N VAL A 51 -0.42 25.97 91.35
CA VAL A 51 -1.74 25.67 90.77
C VAL A 51 -2.79 26.68 91.25
N SER A 52 -2.81 27.01 92.54
CA SER A 52 -3.71 28.06 93.05
C SER A 52 -3.42 29.41 92.40
N ASN A 53 -2.16 29.82 92.29
CA ASN A 53 -1.81 31.08 91.64
C ASN A 53 -2.16 31.06 90.14
N ALA A 54 -1.92 29.95 89.43
CA ALA A 54 -2.29 29.84 88.02
C ALA A 54 -3.82 29.88 87.81
N LEU A 55 -4.59 29.28 88.72
CA LEU A 55 -6.04 29.32 88.70
C LEU A 55 -6.56 30.73 88.99
N GLU A 56 -5.99 31.40 89.98
CA GLU A 56 -6.38 32.76 90.37
C GLU A 56 -6.01 33.78 89.28
N ASP A 57 -4.81 33.67 88.68
CA ASP A 57 -4.40 34.44 87.50
C ASP A 57 -5.35 34.21 86.31
N SER A 58 -5.75 32.95 86.07
CA SER A 58 -6.69 32.62 84.99
C SER A 58 -8.09 33.18 85.27
N SER A 59 -8.59 33.02 86.49
CA SER A 59 -9.89 33.54 86.91
C SER A 59 -9.93 35.07 86.81
N GLN A 60 -8.88 35.76 87.25
CA GLN A 60 -8.81 37.20 87.19
C GLN A 60 -8.73 37.71 85.74
N LYS A 61 -7.99 37.01 84.86
CA LYS A 61 -8.01 37.30 83.41
C LYS A 61 -9.40 37.12 82.81
N VAL A 62 -10.10 36.03 83.13
CA VAL A 62 -11.47 35.79 82.65
C VAL A 62 -12.42 36.89 83.14
N LEU A 63 -12.37 37.25 84.43
CA LEU A 63 -13.21 38.30 85.00
C LEU A 63 -12.91 39.68 84.41
N GLN A 64 -11.66 39.98 84.05
CA GLN A 64 -11.28 41.22 83.40
C GLN A 64 -11.75 41.30 81.94
N HIS A 65 -11.72 40.18 81.20
CA HIS A 65 -12.09 40.15 79.79
C HIS A 65 -13.59 39.94 79.55
N LEU A 66 -14.33 39.36 80.49
CA LEU A 66 -15.76 39.06 80.34
C LEU A 66 -16.60 40.30 79.94
N PRO A 67 -16.45 41.48 80.56
CA PRO A 67 -17.23 42.66 80.19
C PRO A 67 -16.89 43.19 78.78
N GLN A 68 -15.66 42.96 78.32
CA GLN A 68 -15.27 43.30 76.96
C GLN A 68 -15.95 42.36 75.97
N VAL A 69 -15.93 41.05 76.22
CA VAL A 69 -16.62 40.05 75.38
C VAL A 69 -18.13 40.31 75.32
N PHE A 70 -18.77 40.69 76.43
CA PHE A 70 -20.19 41.06 76.44
C PHE A 70 -20.47 42.30 75.58
N ARG A 71 -19.65 43.35 75.68
CA ARG A 71 -19.79 44.55 74.83
C ARG A 71 -19.58 44.23 73.36
N ASP A 72 -18.56 43.43 73.05
CA ASP A 72 -18.26 43.02 71.68
C ASP A 72 -19.41 42.16 71.11
N ALA A 73 -20.02 41.28 71.92
CA ALA A 73 -21.17 40.47 71.52
C ALA A 73 -22.44 41.32 71.29
N GLU A 74 -22.70 42.31 72.15
CA GLU A 74 -23.81 43.25 71.96
C GLU A 74 -23.61 44.12 70.72
N GLN A 75 -22.39 44.62 70.50
CA GLN A 75 -22.04 45.37 69.30
C GLN A 75 -22.22 44.52 68.05
N LEU A 76 -21.73 43.28 68.05
CA LEU A 76 -21.90 42.36 66.92
C LEU A 76 -23.39 42.08 66.65
N ASN A 77 -24.21 41.92 67.68
CA ASN A 77 -25.65 41.71 67.50
C ASN A 77 -26.33 42.96 66.88
N GLN A 78 -25.96 44.16 67.32
CA GLN A 78 -26.47 45.41 66.73
C GLN A 78 -26.02 45.56 65.27
N GLU A 79 -24.76 45.27 64.97
CA GLU A 79 -24.22 45.28 63.60
C GLU A 79 -24.91 44.24 62.72
N ALA A 80 -25.20 43.04 63.23
CA ALA A 80 -25.91 42.00 62.51
C ALA A 80 -27.37 42.39 62.22
N LEU A 81 -28.06 43.05 63.16
CA LEU A 81 -29.40 43.57 62.94
C LEU A 81 -29.41 44.70 61.91
N LEU A 82 -28.48 45.65 62.00
CA LEU A 82 -28.30 46.70 60.99
C LEU A 82 -27.97 46.13 59.62
N LEU A 83 -27.11 45.10 59.56
CA LEU A 83 -26.79 44.42 58.31
C LEU A 83 -28.02 43.72 57.73
N LYS A 84 -28.84 43.09 58.57
CA LYS A 84 -30.10 42.45 58.14
C LYS A 84 -31.07 43.48 57.55
N GLU A 85 -31.23 44.63 58.20
CA GLU A 85 -32.06 45.73 57.67
C GLU A 85 -31.50 46.26 56.35
N LYS A 86 -30.19 46.49 56.27
CA LYS A 86 -29.52 46.90 55.02
C LYS A 86 -29.66 45.86 53.91
N MET A 87 -29.51 44.57 54.21
CA MET A 87 -29.72 43.50 53.21
C MET A 87 -31.16 43.44 52.74
N HIS A 88 -32.13 43.71 53.62
CA HIS A 88 -33.53 43.77 53.21
C HIS A 88 -33.80 44.95 52.29
N SER A 89 -33.27 46.13 52.64
CA SER A 89 -33.32 47.32 51.80
C SER A 89 -32.63 47.11 50.45
N VAL A 90 -31.44 46.52 50.42
CA VAL A 90 -30.74 46.18 49.16
C VAL A 90 -31.53 45.17 48.33
N LYS A 91 -32.18 44.18 48.96
CA LYS A 91 -33.03 43.22 48.25
C LYS A 91 -34.24 43.90 47.62
N GLU A 92 -34.85 44.85 48.32
CA GLU A 92 -35.98 45.63 47.82
C GLU A 92 -35.55 46.59 46.70
N GLU A 93 -34.41 47.26 46.85
CA GLU A 93 -33.79 48.07 45.80
C GLU A 93 -33.44 47.24 44.57
N LEU A 94 -32.93 46.01 44.74
CA LEU A 94 -32.63 45.10 43.63
C LEU A 94 -33.91 44.64 42.93
N ALA A 95 -34.96 44.28 43.67
CA ALA A 95 -36.24 43.90 43.08
C ALA A 95 -36.88 45.06 42.30
N ASN A 96 -36.83 46.27 42.87
CA ASN A 96 -37.28 47.49 42.19
C ASN A 96 -36.41 47.80 40.96
N ALA A 97 -35.09 47.59 41.05
CA ALA A 97 -34.18 47.77 39.92
C ALA A 97 -34.43 46.72 38.83
N GLU A 98 -34.68 45.45 39.15
CA GLU A 98 -35.04 44.42 38.17
C GLU A 98 -36.38 44.73 37.50
N GLN A 99 -37.37 45.21 38.25
CA GLN A 99 -38.67 45.58 37.69
C GLN A 99 -38.58 46.82 36.78
N ASN A 100 -37.81 47.84 37.19
CA ASN A 100 -37.63 49.07 36.42
C ASN A 100 -36.67 48.89 35.23
N THR A 101 -35.63 48.05 35.39
CA THR A 101 -34.58 47.84 34.38
C THR A 101 -34.91 46.70 33.43
N GLY A 102 -35.74 45.71 33.82
CA GLY A 102 -36.10 44.57 32.97
C GLY A 102 -36.80 45.00 31.67
N HIS A 103 -37.70 45.98 31.75
CA HIS A 103 -38.32 46.56 30.55
C HIS A 103 -37.30 47.30 29.66
N SER A 104 -36.38 48.05 30.25
CA SER A 104 -35.30 48.72 29.53
C SER A 104 -34.31 47.73 28.91
N MET A 105 -34.00 46.62 29.59
CA MET A 105 -33.07 45.59 29.13
C MET A 105 -33.66 44.77 27.99
N ALA A 106 -34.94 44.40 28.07
CA ALA A 106 -35.65 43.76 26.96
C ALA A 106 -35.80 44.71 25.75
N ALA A 107 -35.97 46.02 25.99
CA ALA A 107 -35.96 47.01 24.91
C ALA A 107 -34.57 47.14 24.26
N LEU A 108 -33.50 47.14 25.06
CA LEU A 108 -32.13 47.15 24.57
C LEU A 108 -31.78 45.89 23.77
N GLU A 109 -32.20 44.71 24.21
CA GLU A 109 -32.01 43.45 23.47
C GLU A 109 -32.73 43.49 22.12
N LYS A 110 -33.98 43.98 22.08
CA LYS A 110 -34.71 44.17 20.83
C LYS A 110 -34.00 45.17 19.91
N ILE A 111 -33.49 46.28 20.46
CA ILE A 111 -32.73 47.27 19.69
C ILE A 111 -31.43 46.67 19.16
N ASP A 112 -30.73 45.85 19.94
CA ASP A 112 -29.50 45.20 19.51
C ASP A 112 -29.73 44.15 18.43
N GLN A 113 -30.79 43.34 18.55
CA GLN A 113 -31.26 42.44 17.49
C GLN A 113 -31.63 43.21 16.21
N LEU A 114 -32.35 44.32 16.34
CA LEU A 114 -32.68 45.16 15.20
C LEU A 114 -31.42 45.77 14.57
N LYS A 115 -30.46 46.23 15.39
CA LYS A 115 -29.20 46.80 14.93
C LYS A 115 -28.34 45.77 14.20
N THR A 116 -28.19 44.56 14.74
CA THR A 116 -27.43 43.48 14.11
C THR A 116 -28.08 43.05 12.80
N ASN A 117 -29.41 42.88 12.77
CA ASN A 117 -30.14 42.59 11.53
C ASN A 117 -29.99 43.71 10.49
N LEU A 118 -30.05 44.98 10.91
CA LEU A 118 -29.93 46.13 10.02
C LEU A 118 -28.48 46.28 9.51
N GLN A 119 -27.47 45.97 10.34
CA GLN A 119 -26.08 45.91 9.91
C GLN A 119 -25.85 44.79 8.88
N ALA A 120 -26.41 43.60 9.11
CA ALA A 120 -26.34 42.49 8.16
C ALA A 120 -27.05 42.85 6.84
N ALA A 121 -28.24 43.45 6.89
CA ALA A 121 -28.96 43.90 5.71
C ALA A 121 -28.21 45.00 4.95
N LYS A 122 -27.60 45.96 5.66
CA LYS A 122 -26.75 47.01 5.06
C LYS A 122 -25.53 46.40 4.36
N GLN A 123 -24.84 45.46 4.99
CA GLN A 123 -23.71 44.75 4.39
C GLN A 123 -24.14 43.96 3.16
N ALA A 124 -25.26 43.23 3.24
CA ALA A 124 -25.81 42.51 2.10
C ALA A 124 -26.14 43.46 0.93
N LEU A 125 -26.85 44.56 1.17
CA LEU A 125 -27.15 45.56 0.13
C LEU A 125 -25.88 46.14 -0.50
N HIS A 126 -24.89 46.50 0.33
CA HIS A 126 -23.61 46.99 -0.17
C HIS A 126 -22.89 45.95 -1.05
N GLU A 127 -22.91 44.67 -0.68
CA GLU A 127 -22.32 43.61 -1.51
C GLU A 127 -23.13 43.34 -2.78
N VAL A 128 -24.45 43.59 -2.79
CA VAL A 128 -25.26 43.56 -4.02
C VAL A 128 -24.91 44.70 -4.98
N ASP A 129 -24.72 45.91 -4.47
CA ASP A 129 -24.28 47.04 -5.31
C ASP A 129 -22.86 46.81 -5.83
N ASN A 130 -21.97 46.31 -4.97
CA ASN A 130 -20.62 45.92 -5.31
C ASN A 130 -20.60 44.81 -6.39
N TRP A 131 -21.52 43.84 -6.32
CA TRP A 131 -21.66 42.79 -7.33
C TRP A 131 -21.84 43.35 -8.74
N THR A 132 -22.74 44.33 -8.88
CA THR A 132 -23.04 44.95 -10.19
C THR A 132 -21.80 45.66 -10.75
N ILE A 133 -21.07 46.37 -9.91
CA ILE A 133 -19.81 47.04 -10.29
C ILE A 133 -18.74 46.02 -10.68
N LEU A 134 -18.65 44.90 -9.97
CA LEU A 134 -17.69 43.84 -10.28
C LEU A 134 -18.01 43.15 -11.62
N VAL A 135 -19.28 42.96 -11.96
CA VAL A 135 -19.70 42.44 -13.28
C VAL A 135 -19.30 43.41 -14.40
N THR A 136 -19.56 44.72 -14.25
CA THR A 136 -19.19 45.69 -15.30
C THR A 136 -17.67 45.78 -15.47
N GLN A 137 -16.92 45.80 -14.36
CA GLN A 137 -15.46 45.76 -14.39
C GLN A 137 -14.91 44.46 -15.00
N PHE A 138 -15.58 43.34 -14.79
CA PHE A 138 -15.23 42.08 -15.44
C PHE A 138 -15.40 42.17 -16.96
N GLU A 139 -16.54 42.68 -17.45
CA GLU A 139 -16.78 42.85 -18.89
C GLU A 139 -15.78 43.84 -19.53
N GLU A 140 -15.46 44.95 -18.87
CA GLU A 140 -14.43 45.89 -19.34
C GLU A 140 -13.04 45.25 -19.46
N ASN A 141 -12.67 44.40 -18.49
CA ASN A 141 -11.40 43.68 -18.50
C ASN A 141 -11.41 42.51 -19.51
N PHE A 142 -12.60 41.97 -19.81
CA PHE A 142 -12.79 40.95 -20.84
C PHE A 142 -12.45 41.49 -22.23
N GLU A 143 -12.83 42.73 -22.54
CA GLU A 143 -12.46 43.41 -23.79
C GLU A 143 -10.93 43.63 -23.89
N LYS A 144 -10.29 43.97 -22.77
CA LYS A 144 -8.83 44.21 -22.69
C LYS A 144 -7.98 42.94 -22.65
N SER A 145 -8.61 41.76 -22.54
CA SER A 145 -7.96 40.43 -22.44
C SER A 145 -6.98 40.27 -21.27
N ASP A 146 -7.17 41.01 -20.17
CA ASP A 146 -6.34 40.85 -18.96
C ASP A 146 -6.88 39.73 -18.04
N LEU A 147 -6.32 38.53 -18.21
CA LEU A 147 -6.73 37.32 -17.48
C LEU A 147 -6.51 37.42 -15.97
N SER A 148 -5.44 38.08 -15.52
CA SER A 148 -5.12 38.22 -14.10
C SER A 148 -6.09 39.17 -13.42
N ALA A 149 -6.39 40.30 -14.06
CA ALA A 149 -7.36 41.25 -13.54
C ALA A 149 -8.77 40.63 -13.48
N MET A 150 -9.19 39.91 -14.52
CA MET A 150 -10.47 39.19 -14.54
C MET A 150 -10.58 38.15 -13.40
N ALA A 151 -9.53 37.36 -13.17
CA ALA A 151 -9.51 36.37 -12.09
C ALA A 151 -9.65 37.02 -10.70
N SER A 152 -8.92 38.13 -10.46
CA SER A 152 -9.00 38.86 -9.19
C SER A 152 -10.42 39.39 -8.90
N LYS A 153 -11.14 39.81 -9.95
CA LYS A 153 -12.52 40.27 -9.84
C LYS A 153 -13.48 39.11 -9.55
N LEU A 154 -13.32 37.96 -10.20
CA LEU A 154 -14.08 36.75 -9.87
C LEU A 154 -13.86 36.30 -8.43
N VAL A 155 -12.63 36.41 -7.90
CA VAL A 155 -12.36 36.11 -6.48
C VAL A 155 -13.08 37.08 -5.55
N SER A 156 -13.10 38.37 -5.88
CA SER A 156 -13.88 39.34 -5.09
C SER A 156 -15.39 39.07 -5.15
N MET A 157 -15.89 38.58 -6.28
CA MET A 157 -17.27 38.12 -6.43
C MET A 157 -17.53 36.84 -5.60
N GLN A 158 -16.63 35.85 -5.62
CA GLN A 158 -16.74 34.68 -4.74
C GLN A 158 -16.81 35.07 -3.26
N LYS A 159 -16.03 36.07 -2.83
CA LYS A 159 -16.07 36.59 -1.46
C LYS A 159 -17.38 37.31 -1.15
N SER A 160 -17.90 38.14 -2.05
CA SER A 160 -19.19 38.82 -1.83
C SER A 160 -20.35 37.83 -1.79
N LEU A 161 -20.33 36.75 -2.59
CA LEU A 161 -21.31 35.67 -2.51
C LEU A 161 -21.32 34.94 -1.16
N ARG A 162 -20.16 34.74 -0.53
CA ARG A 162 -20.09 34.14 0.82
C ARG A 162 -20.75 35.01 1.89
N ILE A 163 -20.65 36.34 1.75
CA ILE A 163 -21.28 37.31 2.67
C ILE A 163 -22.79 37.41 2.40
N LEU A 164 -23.20 37.22 1.14
CA LEU A 164 -24.60 37.27 0.70
C LEU A 164 -25.42 36.00 0.97
N ALA A 165 -24.87 34.99 1.66
CA ALA A 165 -25.48 33.67 1.83
C ALA A 165 -26.92 33.65 2.39
N THR A 166 -27.37 34.74 3.03
CA THR A 166 -28.73 34.92 3.58
C THR A 166 -29.71 35.67 2.66
N ALA A 167 -29.27 36.12 1.48
CA ALA A 167 -30.14 36.84 0.54
C ALA A 167 -30.97 35.88 -0.34
N PRO A 168 -32.20 36.25 -0.73
CA PRO A 168 -33.07 35.40 -1.57
C PRO A 168 -32.60 35.24 -3.02
N ASP A 169 -31.59 36.00 -3.47
CA ASP A 169 -31.12 36.07 -4.85
C ASP A 169 -29.73 35.41 -5.05
N VAL A 170 -29.32 34.56 -4.12
CA VAL A 170 -28.00 33.90 -4.13
C VAL A 170 -27.86 32.92 -5.28
N GLU A 171 -28.91 32.16 -5.60
CA GLU A 171 -28.87 31.14 -6.66
C GLU A 171 -28.66 31.75 -8.05
N ALA A 172 -29.37 32.84 -8.37
CA ALA A 172 -29.20 33.54 -9.64
C ALA A 172 -27.78 34.12 -9.79
N LYS A 173 -27.22 34.67 -8.70
CA LYS A 173 -25.86 35.21 -8.68
C LYS A 173 -24.78 34.13 -8.75
N GLN A 174 -25.01 32.97 -8.14
CA GLN A 174 -24.14 31.79 -8.32
C GLN A 174 -24.11 31.34 -9.77
N LEU A 175 -25.28 31.28 -10.43
CA LEU A 175 -25.37 30.91 -11.85
C LEU A 175 -24.65 31.93 -12.74
N GLN A 176 -24.79 33.23 -12.46
CA GLN A 176 -24.05 34.27 -13.15
C GLN A 176 -22.53 34.13 -12.95
N LEU A 177 -22.08 33.88 -11.71
CA LEU A 177 -20.67 33.69 -11.43
C LEU A 177 -20.11 32.50 -12.22
N GLU A 178 -20.79 31.35 -12.20
CA GLU A 178 -20.37 30.18 -12.97
C GLU A 178 -20.34 30.45 -14.48
N GLY A 179 -21.28 31.26 -15.00
CA GLY A 179 -21.24 31.74 -16.38
C GLY A 179 -20.01 32.60 -16.70
N LEU A 180 -19.63 33.52 -15.81
CA LEU A 180 -18.42 34.34 -15.97
C LEU A 180 -17.13 33.52 -15.85
N LYS A 181 -17.09 32.54 -14.93
CA LYS A 181 -15.98 31.58 -14.83
C LYS A 181 -15.79 30.80 -16.12
N ASN A 182 -16.87 30.25 -16.68
CA ASN A 182 -16.83 29.51 -17.94
C ASN A 182 -16.36 30.38 -19.12
N ARG A 183 -16.76 31.66 -19.17
CA ARG A 183 -16.28 32.61 -20.20
C ARG A 183 -14.78 32.90 -20.07
N LEU A 184 -14.29 33.09 -18.84
CA LEU A 184 -12.86 33.29 -18.60
C LEU A 184 -12.05 32.04 -18.96
N GLU A 185 -12.53 30.85 -18.58
CA GLU A 185 -11.95 29.55 -18.96
C GLU A 185 -11.86 29.40 -20.48
N ALA A 186 -12.94 29.68 -21.20
CA ALA A 186 -12.97 29.60 -22.67
C ALA A 186 -11.99 30.58 -23.33
N LYS A 187 -11.82 31.78 -22.76
CA LYS A 187 -10.87 32.78 -23.25
C LYS A 187 -9.41 32.41 -22.94
N ALA A 188 -9.15 31.81 -21.78
CA ALA A 188 -7.81 31.43 -21.36
C ALA A 188 -7.32 30.10 -21.96
N SER A 189 -8.23 29.20 -22.33
CA SER A 189 -7.91 27.84 -22.83
C SER A 189 -6.93 27.81 -24.01
N PRO A 190 -7.05 28.64 -25.07
CA PRO A 190 -6.08 28.62 -26.17
C PRO A 190 -4.68 29.07 -25.75
N SER A 191 -4.58 30.10 -24.90
CA SER A 191 -3.31 30.59 -24.37
C SER A 191 -2.66 29.58 -23.43
N LEU A 192 -3.46 28.85 -22.66
CA LEU A 192 -3.02 27.74 -21.81
C LEU A 192 -2.43 26.59 -22.64
N VAL A 193 -3.17 26.13 -23.65
CA VAL A 193 -2.71 25.06 -24.56
C VAL A 193 -1.41 25.46 -25.26
N GLN A 194 -1.31 26.72 -25.70
CA GLN A 194 -0.08 27.24 -26.32
C GLN A 194 1.09 27.23 -25.33
N ALA A 195 0.90 27.75 -24.12
CA ALA A 195 1.95 27.78 -23.08
C ALA A 195 2.43 26.38 -22.69
N PHE A 196 1.53 25.40 -22.60
CA PHE A 196 1.88 24.00 -22.32
C PHE A 196 2.58 23.32 -23.51
N THR A 197 2.23 23.69 -24.74
CA THR A 197 2.88 23.14 -25.94
C THR A 197 4.29 23.70 -26.15
N THR A 198 4.51 24.96 -25.80
CA THR A 198 5.83 25.61 -25.91
C THR A 198 6.74 25.37 -24.68
N GLY A 199 6.21 24.78 -23.60
CA GLY A 199 6.96 24.54 -22.37
C GLY A 199 7.31 25.81 -21.58
N SER A 200 6.60 26.91 -21.80
CA SER A 200 6.88 28.21 -21.17
C SER A 200 6.49 28.22 -19.68
N LEU A 201 7.45 27.96 -18.79
CA LEU A 201 7.25 27.94 -17.33
C LEU A 201 6.60 29.22 -16.80
N GLY A 202 7.03 30.40 -17.29
CA GLY A 202 6.55 31.68 -16.78
C GLY A 202 5.09 31.99 -17.13
N GLU A 203 4.65 31.63 -18.34
CA GLU A 203 3.25 31.82 -18.77
C GLU A 203 2.36 30.73 -18.18
N SER A 204 2.84 29.49 -18.08
CA SER A 204 2.13 28.41 -17.43
C SER A 204 1.86 28.70 -15.95
N LYS A 205 2.83 29.20 -15.18
CA LYS A 205 2.61 29.57 -13.76
C LYS A 205 1.52 30.63 -13.62
N LYS A 206 1.58 31.71 -14.41
CA LYS A 206 0.56 32.78 -14.40
C LYS A 206 -0.84 32.26 -14.72
N LEU A 207 -0.97 31.39 -15.71
CA LEU A 207 -2.26 30.82 -16.09
C LEU A 207 -2.76 29.81 -15.04
N VAL A 208 -1.88 29.02 -14.43
CA VAL A 208 -2.24 28.13 -13.33
C VAL A 208 -2.72 28.90 -12.11
N ASP A 209 -2.05 30.01 -11.75
CA ASP A 209 -2.48 30.89 -10.66
C ASP A 209 -3.89 31.46 -10.93
N VAL A 210 -4.18 31.83 -12.18
CA VAL A 210 -5.50 32.29 -12.62
C VAL A 210 -6.55 31.18 -12.46
N PHE A 211 -6.30 29.97 -12.94
CA PHE A 211 -7.25 28.85 -12.84
C PHE A 211 -7.43 28.32 -11.41
N ASN A 212 -6.39 28.37 -10.58
CA ASN A 212 -6.46 28.10 -9.15
C ASN A 212 -7.35 29.13 -8.45
N SER A 213 -7.19 30.41 -8.77
CA SER A 213 -8.02 31.50 -8.24
C SER A 213 -9.50 31.34 -8.57
N ILE A 214 -9.82 30.72 -9.71
CA ILE A 214 -11.20 30.51 -10.18
C ILE A 214 -11.81 29.19 -9.65
N GLU A 215 -11.04 28.40 -8.89
CA GLU A 215 -11.42 27.06 -8.38
C GLU A 215 -11.71 26.06 -9.52
N ARG A 216 -10.97 26.15 -10.65
CA ARG A 216 -11.14 25.30 -11.85
C ARG A 216 -9.91 24.42 -12.17
N LEU A 217 -9.18 24.03 -11.14
CA LEU A 217 -8.00 23.16 -11.24
C LEU A 217 -8.26 21.82 -11.95
N PRO A 218 -9.37 21.08 -11.72
CA PRO A 218 -9.61 19.79 -12.38
C PRO A 218 -9.71 19.88 -13.90
N GLN A 219 -10.30 20.96 -14.43
CA GLN A 219 -10.38 21.22 -15.87
C GLN A 219 -8.99 21.50 -16.44
N LEU A 220 -8.19 22.31 -15.74
CA LEU A 220 -6.82 22.60 -16.15
C LEU A 220 -5.95 21.33 -16.20
N LEU A 221 -6.07 20.43 -15.22
CA LEU A 221 -5.36 19.15 -15.25
C LEU A 221 -5.75 18.30 -16.46
N LYS A 222 -7.04 18.29 -16.86
CA LYS A 222 -7.49 17.62 -18.09
C LYS A 222 -6.90 18.25 -19.35
N TYR A 223 -6.80 19.57 -19.42
CA TYR A 223 -6.15 20.25 -20.54
C TYR A 223 -4.66 19.94 -20.60
N HIS A 224 -3.97 19.99 -19.45
CA HIS A 224 -2.56 19.63 -19.32
C HIS A 224 -2.32 18.19 -19.81
N HIS A 225 -3.12 17.23 -19.30
CA HIS A 225 -3.05 15.84 -19.70
C HIS A 225 -3.12 15.67 -21.22
N LYS A 226 -4.17 16.19 -21.86
CA LYS A 226 -4.37 16.06 -23.32
C LYS A 226 -3.25 16.71 -24.14
N CYS A 227 -2.72 17.84 -23.69
CA CYS A 227 -1.65 18.54 -24.41
C CYS A 227 -0.34 17.75 -24.31
N GLN A 228 0.03 17.34 -23.11
CA GLN A 228 1.26 16.59 -22.88
C GLN A 228 1.21 15.20 -23.51
N GLU A 229 0.07 14.51 -23.41
CA GLU A 229 -0.15 13.23 -24.09
C GLU A 229 0.13 13.35 -25.58
N LYS A 230 -0.45 14.35 -26.25
CA LYS A 230 -0.23 14.59 -27.69
C LYS A 230 1.23 14.92 -28.03
N ASN A 231 1.87 15.81 -27.27
CA ASN A 231 3.24 16.25 -27.54
C ASN A 231 4.26 15.11 -27.31
N LEU A 232 4.12 14.39 -26.20
CA LEU A 232 4.98 13.26 -25.87
C LEU A 232 4.75 12.10 -26.83
N TYR A 233 3.51 11.80 -27.20
CA TYR A 233 3.19 10.82 -28.22
C TYR A 233 3.89 11.15 -29.55
N GLN A 234 3.78 12.39 -30.02
CA GLN A 234 4.42 12.80 -31.27
C GLN A 234 5.95 12.67 -31.20
N LYS A 235 6.57 13.12 -30.11
CA LYS A 235 8.01 13.00 -29.87
C LYS A 235 8.48 11.54 -29.88
N LEU A 236 7.74 10.64 -29.22
CA LEU A 236 8.09 9.22 -29.16
C LEU A 236 7.86 8.52 -30.49
N LYS A 237 6.81 8.89 -31.23
CA LYS A 237 6.54 8.38 -32.57
C LYS A 237 7.66 8.76 -33.55
N GLU A 238 8.08 10.02 -33.55
CA GLU A 238 9.20 10.49 -34.38
C GLU A 238 10.50 9.74 -34.07
N LEU A 239 10.76 9.42 -32.80
CA LEU A 239 11.92 8.63 -32.38
C LEU A 239 11.83 7.14 -32.77
N ALA A 240 10.61 6.58 -32.83
CA ALA A 240 10.37 5.21 -33.27
C ALA A 240 10.50 5.06 -34.79
N GLU A 241 10.19 6.11 -35.56
CA GLU A 241 10.24 6.11 -37.02
C GLU A 241 11.61 6.53 -37.59
N GLN A 242 12.52 7.07 -36.78
CA GLN A 242 13.76 7.71 -37.23
C GLN A 242 14.80 6.77 -37.85
N GLU A 243 14.81 5.46 -37.53
CA GLU A 243 15.78 4.51 -38.08
C GLU A 243 15.14 3.17 -38.45
N GLN A 244 15.08 2.92 -39.76
CA GLN A 244 14.34 1.79 -40.35
C GLN A 244 15.14 0.48 -40.42
N ASP A 245 16.44 0.52 -40.07
CA ASP A 245 17.40 -0.61 -40.13
C ASP A 245 17.84 -1.12 -38.74
N GLU A 246 17.30 -0.56 -37.64
CA GLU A 246 17.68 -0.98 -36.29
C GLU A 246 17.02 -2.29 -35.84
N SER A 247 17.72 -3.00 -34.96
CA SER A 247 17.15 -4.18 -34.30
C SER A 247 15.95 -3.76 -33.41
N ALA A 248 14.93 -4.62 -33.32
CA ALA A 248 13.74 -4.33 -32.52
C ALA A 248 14.06 -4.04 -31.04
N ASP A 249 15.18 -4.56 -30.53
CA ASP A 249 15.68 -4.35 -29.16
C ASP A 249 16.25 -2.94 -28.94
N GLU A 250 16.99 -2.40 -29.91
CA GLU A 250 17.53 -1.03 -29.84
C GLU A 250 16.44 0.03 -29.94
N CYS A 251 15.47 -0.17 -30.85
CA CYS A 251 14.30 0.69 -30.95
C CYS A 251 13.50 0.73 -29.64
N LEU A 252 13.25 -0.44 -29.02
CA LEU A 252 12.51 -0.51 -27.76
C LEU A 252 13.26 0.18 -26.60
N ARG A 253 14.59 -0.01 -26.51
CA ARG A 253 15.42 0.67 -25.50
C ARG A 253 15.36 2.18 -25.67
N ARG A 254 15.48 2.68 -26.89
CA ARG A 254 15.40 4.12 -27.18
C ARG A 254 14.06 4.71 -26.75
N VAL A 255 12.95 4.07 -27.12
CA VAL A 255 11.62 4.53 -26.73
C VAL A 255 11.50 4.57 -25.21
N TYR A 256 11.89 3.50 -24.50
CA TYR A 256 11.81 3.46 -23.04
C TYR A 256 12.73 4.47 -22.34
N ASP A 257 13.97 4.65 -22.81
CA ASP A 257 14.87 5.66 -22.24
C ASP A 257 14.33 7.08 -22.50
N ALA A 258 13.74 7.35 -23.67
CA ALA A 258 13.07 8.62 -23.96
C ALA A 258 11.81 8.85 -23.12
N THR A 259 11.03 7.79 -22.83
CA THR A 259 9.89 7.85 -21.91
C THR A 259 10.36 8.15 -20.48
N LEU A 260 11.42 7.51 -19.99
CA LEU A 260 12.00 7.80 -18.67
C LEU A 260 12.56 9.21 -18.57
N ALA A 261 13.25 9.69 -19.61
CA ALA A 261 13.74 11.06 -19.67
C ALA A 261 12.57 12.07 -19.63
N SER A 262 11.50 11.79 -20.38
CA SER A 262 10.29 12.61 -20.41
C SER A 262 9.57 12.59 -19.06
N TRP A 263 9.55 11.46 -18.35
CA TRP A 263 9.03 11.37 -16.98
C TRP A 263 9.77 12.32 -16.04
N ALA A 264 11.11 12.27 -16.04
CA ALA A 264 11.92 13.13 -15.18
C ALA A 264 11.77 14.63 -15.51
N GLU A 265 11.62 14.97 -16.79
CA GLU A 265 11.34 16.33 -17.24
C GLU A 265 9.97 16.83 -16.77
N GLN A 266 8.92 16.03 -16.99
CA GLN A 266 7.56 16.36 -16.58
C GLN A 266 7.41 16.40 -15.06
N ALA A 267 8.09 15.53 -14.32
CA ALA A 267 8.08 15.58 -12.86
C ALA A 267 8.66 16.89 -12.31
N ARG A 268 9.79 17.35 -12.86
CA ARG A 268 10.36 18.65 -12.49
C ARG A 268 9.41 19.78 -12.86
N TRP A 269 8.87 19.76 -14.08
CA TRP A 269 7.96 20.80 -14.55
C TRP A 269 6.67 20.86 -13.71
N CYS A 270 6.04 19.72 -13.42
CA CYS A 270 4.85 19.65 -12.57
C CYS A 270 5.14 20.13 -11.15
N SER A 271 6.31 19.81 -10.58
CA SER A 271 6.67 20.30 -9.24
C SER A 271 6.79 21.82 -9.17
N GLU A 272 7.19 22.45 -10.27
CA GLU A 272 7.32 23.91 -10.35
C GLU A 272 6.00 24.63 -10.66
N VAL A 273 5.10 23.99 -11.40
CA VAL A 273 3.87 24.60 -11.91
C VAL A 273 2.67 24.27 -11.02
N PHE A 274 2.66 23.10 -10.37
CA PHE A 274 1.60 22.60 -9.49
C PHE A 274 2.13 22.27 -8.09
N PRO A 275 2.49 23.27 -7.27
CA PRO A 275 2.98 23.03 -5.92
C PRO A 275 1.92 22.40 -4.99
N ASP A 276 0.64 22.68 -5.23
CA ASP A 276 -0.47 22.26 -4.37
C ASP A 276 -1.04 20.87 -4.72
N THR A 277 -0.61 20.26 -5.84
CA THR A 277 -1.11 18.95 -6.29
C THR A 277 0.02 17.94 -6.35
N PRO A 278 -0.16 16.72 -5.80
CA PRO A 278 0.87 15.69 -5.90
C PRO A 278 1.14 15.34 -7.37
N CYS A 279 2.39 15.48 -7.79
CA CYS A 279 2.82 15.27 -9.19
C CYS A 279 2.41 13.89 -9.72
N LEU A 280 2.45 12.87 -8.86
CA LEU A 280 2.13 11.49 -9.20
C LEU A 280 0.67 11.32 -9.69
N ASN A 281 -0.29 12.09 -9.16
CA ASN A 281 -1.68 12.04 -9.64
C ASN A 281 -1.83 12.58 -11.08
N ILE A 282 -0.88 13.37 -11.55
CA ILE A 282 -0.85 13.93 -12.90
C ILE A 282 -0.07 12.99 -13.83
N LEU A 283 1.07 12.48 -13.37
CA LEU A 283 1.99 11.69 -14.21
C LEU A 283 1.52 10.25 -14.40
N LEU A 284 1.00 9.58 -13.37
CA LEU A 284 0.63 8.16 -13.49
C LEU A 284 -0.43 7.91 -14.57
N PRO A 285 -1.56 8.66 -14.63
CA PRO A 285 -2.54 8.49 -15.71
C PRO A 285 -1.97 8.87 -17.08
N LEU A 286 -1.19 9.96 -17.15
CA LEU A 286 -0.59 10.45 -18.40
C LEU A 286 0.31 9.40 -19.05
N PHE A 287 1.19 8.78 -18.28
CA PHE A 287 2.12 7.78 -18.80
C PHE A 287 1.44 6.43 -19.05
N ALA A 288 0.39 6.08 -18.29
CA ALA A 288 -0.42 4.90 -18.60
C ALA A 288 -1.12 5.07 -19.95
N ASP A 289 -1.79 6.20 -20.18
CA ASP A 289 -2.48 6.49 -21.44
C ASP A 289 -1.50 6.60 -22.61
N LEU A 290 -0.34 7.24 -22.41
CA LEU A 290 0.70 7.36 -23.43
C LEU A 290 1.26 6.00 -23.87
N LEU A 291 1.50 5.07 -22.93
CA LEU A 291 2.02 3.74 -23.25
C LEU A 291 0.98 2.90 -24.01
N VAL A 292 -0.30 3.08 -23.73
CA VAL A 292 -1.41 2.44 -24.46
C VAL A 292 -1.58 3.05 -25.86
N ALA A 293 -1.43 4.37 -25.99
CA ALA A 293 -1.68 5.10 -27.22
C ALA A 293 -0.55 5.00 -28.26
N LEU A 294 0.64 4.51 -27.89
CA LEU A 294 1.83 4.50 -28.76
C LEU A 294 1.61 3.75 -30.09
N GLU A 295 1.93 4.39 -31.24
CA GLU A 295 1.95 3.77 -32.58
C GLU A 295 3.22 4.16 -33.37
N PRO A 296 3.98 3.21 -33.98
CA PRO A 296 3.73 1.77 -33.98
C PRO A 296 3.78 1.21 -32.56
N SER A 297 2.81 0.38 -32.22
CA SER A 297 2.68 -0.11 -30.86
C SER A 297 3.89 -0.95 -30.51
N ILE A 298 4.23 -1.01 -29.22
CA ILE A 298 5.19 -1.99 -28.69
C ILE A 298 4.80 -3.41 -29.16
N SER A 299 3.51 -3.66 -29.35
CA SER A 299 2.95 -4.88 -29.95
C SER A 299 3.42 -5.15 -31.39
N SER A 300 3.70 -4.12 -32.20
CA SER A 300 4.30 -4.27 -33.54
C SER A 300 5.76 -4.71 -33.48
N CYS A 301 6.54 -4.21 -32.51
CA CYS A 301 7.92 -4.66 -32.28
C CYS A 301 7.94 -6.12 -31.79
N ILE A 302 6.96 -6.50 -30.96
CA ILE A 302 6.77 -7.89 -30.54
C ILE A 302 6.31 -8.75 -31.74
N GLY A 303 5.45 -8.22 -32.62
CA GLY A 303 4.99 -8.88 -33.84
C GLY A 303 6.11 -9.19 -34.84
N SER A 304 7.06 -8.27 -35.03
CA SER A 304 8.24 -8.53 -35.86
C SER A 304 9.15 -9.58 -35.21
N ALA A 305 9.36 -9.52 -33.89
CA ALA A 305 10.12 -10.53 -33.14
C ALA A 305 9.52 -11.94 -33.27
N LEU A 306 8.18 -12.06 -33.37
CA LEU A 306 7.45 -13.31 -33.59
C LEU A 306 7.61 -13.92 -34.99
N SER A 307 8.28 -13.24 -35.92
CA SER A 307 8.50 -13.73 -37.29
C SER A 307 9.89 -14.35 -37.51
N HIS A 308 10.79 -14.28 -36.53
CA HIS A 308 12.15 -14.83 -36.62
C HIS A 308 12.22 -16.33 -36.32
N GLU A 309 13.19 -17.06 -36.88
CA GLU A 309 13.34 -18.50 -36.56
C GLU A 309 13.62 -18.77 -35.07
N ASP A 310 14.32 -17.85 -34.38
CA ASP A 310 14.59 -17.89 -32.94
C ASP A 310 13.71 -16.90 -32.14
N CYS A 311 12.39 -16.88 -32.42
CA CYS A 311 11.40 -16.02 -31.74
C CYS A 311 11.58 -15.94 -30.21
N ILE A 312 11.80 -17.09 -29.54
CA ILE A 312 11.80 -17.15 -28.07
C ILE A 312 13.01 -16.41 -27.48
N ALA A 313 14.18 -16.46 -28.15
CA ALA A 313 15.37 -15.74 -27.69
C ALA A 313 15.17 -14.22 -27.82
N ALA A 314 14.75 -13.76 -29.01
CA ALA A 314 14.46 -12.35 -29.27
C ALA A 314 13.38 -11.78 -28.32
N LEU A 315 12.31 -12.55 -28.07
CA LEU A 315 11.27 -12.16 -27.11
C LEU A 315 11.79 -12.10 -25.68
N THR A 316 12.73 -12.97 -25.30
CA THR A 316 13.33 -12.96 -23.95
C THR A 316 14.16 -11.70 -23.73
N ASP A 317 14.96 -11.30 -24.73
CA ASP A 317 15.80 -10.10 -24.65
C ASP A 317 14.92 -8.83 -24.57
N LEU A 318 13.91 -8.72 -25.42
CA LEU A 318 12.92 -7.63 -25.41
C LEU A 318 12.13 -7.58 -24.08
N ARG A 319 11.80 -8.74 -23.49
CA ARG A 319 11.14 -8.83 -22.19
C ARG A 319 12.06 -8.33 -21.07
N GLN A 320 13.35 -8.66 -21.13
CA GLN A 320 14.34 -8.19 -20.17
C GLN A 320 14.49 -6.66 -20.21
N VAL A 321 14.49 -6.07 -21.40
CA VAL A 321 14.46 -4.61 -21.58
C VAL A 321 13.21 -3.99 -20.94
N THR A 322 12.04 -4.58 -21.19
CA THR A 322 10.76 -4.11 -20.63
C THR A 322 10.75 -4.19 -19.10
N LYS A 323 11.27 -5.28 -18.51
CA LYS A 323 11.42 -5.43 -17.06
C LYS A 323 12.38 -4.38 -16.47
N GLY A 324 13.49 -4.11 -17.15
CA GLY A 324 14.44 -3.07 -16.75
C GLY A 324 13.79 -1.68 -16.73
N PHE A 325 12.98 -1.35 -17.74
CA PHE A 325 12.20 -0.12 -17.79
C PHE A 325 11.18 -0.05 -16.63
N GLY A 326 10.39 -1.09 -16.41
CA GLY A 326 9.41 -1.15 -15.31
C GLY A 326 10.06 -0.97 -13.94
N ALA A 327 11.21 -1.59 -13.68
CA ALA A 327 11.94 -1.43 -12.43
C ALA A 327 12.45 0.00 -12.22
N LYS A 328 13.01 0.64 -13.26
CA LYS A 328 13.44 2.05 -13.20
C LYS A 328 12.26 2.99 -12.96
N LEU A 329 11.10 2.72 -13.58
CA LEU A 329 9.89 3.50 -13.40
C LEU A 329 9.33 3.37 -11.97
N ASN A 330 9.27 2.15 -11.43
CA ASN A 330 8.87 1.91 -10.05
C ASN A 330 9.79 2.64 -9.06
N LEU A 331 11.11 2.59 -9.25
CA LEU A 331 12.06 3.35 -8.43
C LEU A 331 11.81 4.87 -8.50
N ALA A 332 11.46 5.39 -9.69
CA ALA A 332 11.14 6.81 -9.86
C ALA A 332 9.82 7.19 -9.15
N VAL A 333 8.83 6.30 -9.16
CA VAL A 333 7.56 6.49 -8.42
C VAL A 333 7.80 6.40 -6.92
N ASP A 334 8.50 5.38 -6.45
CA ASP A 334 8.83 5.17 -5.03
C ASP A 334 9.62 6.34 -4.44
N GLY A 335 10.55 6.91 -5.22
CA GLY A 335 11.31 8.10 -4.83
C GLY A 335 10.45 9.35 -4.62
N MET A 336 9.27 9.43 -5.26
CA MET A 336 8.32 10.55 -5.12
C MET A 336 7.17 10.22 -4.14
N MET A 337 7.02 8.96 -3.74
CA MET A 337 5.95 8.50 -2.85
C MET A 337 6.17 8.83 -1.37
N GLN A 338 7.38 9.24 -0.97
CA GLN A 338 7.67 9.56 0.44
C GLN A 338 6.73 10.62 1.04
N ASP A 339 6.12 11.48 0.20
CA ASP A 339 5.30 12.61 0.64
C ASP A 339 3.79 12.45 0.34
N CYS A 340 3.33 11.33 -0.25
CA CYS A 340 1.95 11.21 -0.78
C CYS A 340 1.33 9.82 -0.62
N THR A 341 0.05 9.77 -0.22
CA THR A 341 -0.77 8.55 -0.28
C THR A 341 -1.36 8.41 -1.68
N LEU A 342 -0.88 7.44 -2.45
CA LEU A 342 -1.41 7.13 -3.78
C LEU A 342 -2.51 6.07 -3.73
N ASP A 343 -3.43 6.17 -4.70
CA ASP A 343 -4.40 5.13 -4.98
C ASP A 343 -3.70 3.94 -5.66
N ALA A 344 -3.88 2.73 -5.11
CA ALA A 344 -3.22 1.53 -5.60
C ALA A 344 -3.62 1.21 -7.06
N ASP A 345 -4.82 1.63 -7.46
CA ASP A 345 -5.36 1.43 -8.80
C ASP A 345 -4.58 2.20 -9.88
N MET A 346 -4.02 3.38 -9.57
CA MET A 346 -3.25 4.16 -10.54
C MET A 346 -1.90 3.52 -10.86
N ILE A 347 -1.23 2.97 -9.84
CA ILE A 347 0.03 2.24 -10.01
C ILE A 347 -0.23 0.96 -10.81
N LEU A 348 -1.35 0.28 -10.54
CA LEU A 348 -1.77 -0.91 -11.25
C LEU A 348 -2.08 -0.61 -12.73
N ALA A 349 -2.75 0.50 -13.04
CA ALA A 349 -3.03 0.91 -14.42
C ALA A 349 -1.74 1.15 -15.24
N LEU A 350 -0.73 1.80 -14.63
CA LEU A 350 0.57 1.98 -15.27
C LEU A 350 1.29 0.63 -15.49
N ALA A 351 1.29 -0.24 -14.48
CA ALA A 351 1.87 -1.57 -14.59
C ALA A 351 1.17 -2.42 -15.68
N GLN A 352 -0.14 -2.29 -15.83
CA GLN A 352 -0.92 -2.91 -16.90
C GLN A 352 -0.52 -2.36 -18.27
N ALA A 353 -0.36 -1.04 -18.42
CA ALA A 353 0.05 -0.42 -19.68
C ALA A 353 1.43 -0.92 -20.16
N VAL A 354 2.39 -1.10 -19.23
CA VAL A 354 3.73 -1.64 -19.55
C VAL A 354 3.66 -3.11 -20.00
N ASN A 355 2.79 -3.91 -19.40
CA ASN A 355 2.71 -5.35 -19.63
C ASN A 355 1.70 -5.78 -20.70
N ALA A 356 0.74 -4.92 -21.07
CA ALA A 356 -0.31 -5.22 -22.04
C ALA A 356 0.20 -5.78 -23.38
N PRO A 357 1.29 -5.26 -23.98
CA PRO A 357 1.83 -5.79 -25.24
C PRO A 357 2.29 -7.25 -25.14
N TRP A 358 2.65 -7.70 -23.94
CA TRP A 358 3.21 -9.03 -23.68
C TRP A 358 2.17 -10.13 -23.47
N VAL A 359 0.91 -9.76 -23.21
CA VAL A 359 -0.19 -10.71 -22.96
C VAL A 359 -0.34 -11.71 -24.11
N ILE A 360 -0.26 -11.24 -25.35
CA ILE A 360 -0.38 -12.10 -26.56
C ILE A 360 0.80 -13.08 -26.64
N GLY A 361 2.02 -12.63 -26.34
CA GLY A 361 3.22 -13.48 -26.33
C GLY A 361 3.16 -14.56 -25.26
N VAL A 362 2.62 -14.24 -24.08
CA VAL A 362 2.42 -15.19 -22.97
C VAL A 362 1.35 -16.22 -23.32
N GLN A 363 0.22 -15.79 -23.89
CA GLN A 363 -0.85 -16.71 -24.32
C GLN A 363 -0.38 -17.70 -25.39
N ARG A 364 0.40 -17.24 -26.36
CA ARG A 364 0.90 -18.06 -27.47
C ARG A 364 2.19 -18.82 -27.16
N TYR A 365 2.73 -18.70 -25.95
CA TYR A 365 4.01 -19.31 -25.58
C TYR A 365 4.03 -20.83 -25.83
N GLY A 366 2.94 -21.53 -25.48
CA GLY A 366 2.82 -22.97 -25.74
C GLY A 366 2.88 -23.34 -27.23
N GLU A 367 2.32 -22.49 -28.11
CA GLU A 367 2.36 -22.67 -29.56
C GLU A 367 3.76 -22.46 -30.13
N LEU A 368 4.58 -21.63 -29.48
CA LEU A 368 5.96 -21.32 -29.90
C LEU A 368 6.95 -22.39 -29.40
N GLU A 369 6.81 -22.86 -28.15
CA GLU A 369 7.75 -23.82 -27.57
C GLU A 369 7.49 -25.26 -28.06
N LYS A 370 6.23 -25.64 -28.33
CA LYS A 370 5.86 -26.97 -28.83
C LYS A 370 6.59 -27.39 -30.12
N PRO A 371 6.58 -26.62 -31.22
CA PRO A 371 7.29 -27.00 -32.44
C PRO A 371 8.81 -27.07 -32.24
N ARG A 372 9.37 -26.23 -31.37
CA ARG A 372 10.81 -26.24 -31.04
C ARG A 372 11.21 -27.53 -30.31
N LEU A 373 10.42 -27.97 -29.34
CA LEU A 373 10.64 -29.24 -28.65
C LEU A 373 10.49 -30.43 -29.61
N LEU A 374 9.46 -30.41 -30.45
CA LEU A 374 9.20 -31.47 -31.42
C LEU A 374 10.25 -31.52 -32.55
N ALA A 375 10.88 -30.41 -32.92
CA ALA A 375 11.93 -30.36 -33.93
C ALA A 375 13.15 -31.22 -33.56
N VAL A 376 13.44 -31.38 -32.27
CA VAL A 376 14.51 -32.27 -31.77
C VAL A 376 14.20 -33.73 -32.08
N ILE A 377 12.91 -34.10 -32.08
CA ILE A 377 12.45 -35.48 -32.29
C ILE A 377 12.13 -35.75 -33.75
N SER A 378 11.58 -34.79 -34.50
CA SER A 378 11.13 -35.02 -35.89
C SER A 378 12.27 -35.45 -36.83
N GLN A 379 13.51 -35.05 -36.54
CA GLN A 379 14.70 -35.49 -37.27
C GLN A 379 15.00 -36.99 -37.07
N THR A 380 14.36 -37.64 -36.10
CA THR A 380 14.59 -39.05 -35.73
C THR A 380 13.80 -40.03 -36.58
N GLU A 381 12.65 -39.62 -37.12
CA GLU A 381 11.77 -40.51 -37.89
C GLU A 381 12.40 -40.96 -39.21
N SER A 382 13.34 -40.19 -39.75
CA SER A 382 14.06 -40.48 -41.00
C SER A 382 15.40 -41.21 -40.79
N LEU A 383 15.82 -41.44 -39.55
CA LEU A 383 17.09 -42.08 -39.23
C LEU A 383 17.03 -43.61 -39.37
N THR A 384 18.19 -44.24 -39.56
CA THR A 384 18.30 -45.70 -39.54
C THR A 384 17.99 -46.26 -38.15
N LEU A 385 17.68 -47.55 -38.06
CA LEU A 385 17.31 -48.20 -36.82
C LEU A 385 18.43 -48.14 -35.76
N GLU A 386 19.69 -48.27 -36.19
CA GLU A 386 20.89 -48.09 -35.35
C GLU A 386 21.03 -46.65 -34.85
N ASP A 387 20.89 -45.67 -35.75
CA ASP A 387 21.00 -44.25 -35.41
C ASP A 387 19.89 -43.80 -34.45
N ARG A 388 18.66 -44.32 -34.58
CA ARG A 388 17.56 -44.05 -33.64
C ARG A 388 17.88 -44.58 -32.24
N VAL A 389 18.38 -45.80 -32.14
CA VAL A 389 18.76 -46.41 -30.85
C VAL A 389 19.89 -45.62 -30.18
N GLN A 390 20.86 -45.14 -30.95
CA GLN A 390 21.94 -44.29 -30.45
C GLN A 390 21.41 -42.92 -29.98
N MET A 391 20.49 -42.30 -30.73
CA MET A 391 19.86 -41.03 -30.36
C MET A 391 19.12 -41.14 -29.01
N PHE A 392 18.34 -42.20 -28.80
CA PHE A 392 17.65 -42.45 -27.53
C PHE A 392 18.61 -42.60 -26.34
N GLY A 393 19.79 -43.20 -26.56
CA GLY A 393 20.82 -43.30 -25.51
C GLY A 393 21.56 -41.99 -25.22
N GLN A 394 21.56 -41.03 -26.13
CA GLN A 394 22.26 -39.75 -25.97
C GLN A 394 21.34 -38.61 -25.51
N THR A 395 20.04 -38.69 -25.80
CA THR A 395 19.09 -37.61 -25.55
C THR A 395 18.60 -37.62 -24.11
N LYS A 396 18.88 -36.53 -23.40
CA LYS A 396 18.37 -36.31 -22.04
C LYS A 396 17.11 -35.46 -22.10
N VAL A 397 15.96 -36.12 -21.98
CA VAL A 397 14.62 -35.50 -22.00
C VAL A 397 14.49 -34.46 -20.88
N ILE A 398 15.07 -34.74 -19.71
CA ILE A 398 15.09 -33.83 -18.56
C ILE A 398 15.86 -32.52 -18.83
N ASP A 399 16.96 -32.57 -19.58
CA ASP A 399 17.77 -31.37 -19.89
C ASP A 399 17.04 -30.45 -20.88
N LEU A 400 16.38 -31.04 -21.88
CA LEU A 400 15.59 -30.30 -22.87
C LEU A 400 14.35 -29.63 -22.25
N THR A 401 13.64 -30.36 -21.39
CA THR A 401 12.44 -29.87 -20.70
C THR A 401 12.78 -28.87 -19.60
N SER A 402 13.85 -29.08 -18.83
CA SER A 402 14.31 -28.08 -17.84
C SER A 402 14.77 -26.77 -18.50
N ALA A 403 15.42 -26.84 -19.67
CA ALA A 403 15.75 -25.66 -20.46
C ALA A 403 14.49 -24.92 -20.96
N ALA A 404 13.43 -25.65 -21.35
CA ALA A 404 12.13 -25.07 -21.72
C ALA A 404 11.44 -24.40 -20.53
N VAL A 405 11.47 -25.03 -19.35
CA VAL A 405 10.98 -24.43 -18.10
C VAL A 405 11.75 -23.14 -17.78
N SER A 406 13.07 -23.13 -17.90
CA SER A 406 13.89 -21.93 -17.67
C SER A 406 13.52 -20.78 -18.61
N ARG A 407 13.31 -21.07 -19.91
CA ARG A 407 12.86 -20.07 -20.90
C ARG A 407 11.47 -19.52 -20.57
N CYS A 408 10.53 -20.39 -20.22
CA CYS A 408 9.18 -20.00 -19.82
C CYS A 408 9.19 -19.04 -18.63
N MET A 409 10.01 -19.34 -17.61
CA MET A 409 10.14 -18.48 -16.43
C MET A 409 10.74 -17.11 -16.79
N LYS A 410 11.77 -17.07 -17.65
CA LYS A 410 12.40 -15.81 -18.07
C LYS A 410 11.45 -14.90 -18.84
N LEU A 411 10.69 -15.48 -19.77
CA LEU A 411 9.81 -14.74 -20.68
C LEU A 411 8.46 -14.38 -20.04
N THR A 412 7.82 -15.33 -19.36
CA THR A 412 6.43 -15.21 -18.91
C THR A 412 6.28 -15.06 -17.40
N ASP A 413 7.39 -15.06 -16.64
CA ASP A 413 7.36 -15.04 -15.17
C ASP A 413 6.54 -16.19 -14.56
N GLY A 414 6.38 -17.29 -15.32
CA GLY A 414 5.60 -18.46 -14.93
C GLY A 414 4.13 -18.44 -15.37
N CYS A 415 3.62 -17.33 -15.90
CA CYS A 415 2.25 -17.23 -16.38
C CYS A 415 1.95 -18.14 -17.59
N GLY A 416 2.97 -18.48 -18.38
CA GLY A 416 2.88 -19.40 -19.51
C GLY A 416 2.92 -20.89 -19.14
N ALA A 417 2.93 -21.24 -17.85
CA ALA A 417 3.15 -22.61 -17.39
C ALA A 417 2.11 -23.62 -17.92
N ALA A 418 0.85 -23.21 -18.07
CA ALA A 418 -0.20 -24.07 -18.62
C ALA A 418 0.07 -24.45 -20.09
N GLY A 419 0.50 -23.49 -20.91
CA GLY A 419 0.88 -23.73 -22.30
C GLY A 419 2.16 -24.56 -22.42
N LEU A 420 3.13 -24.32 -21.53
CA LEU A 420 4.36 -25.12 -21.47
C LEU A 420 4.06 -26.58 -21.11
N LEU A 421 3.19 -26.83 -20.12
CA LEU A 421 2.85 -28.19 -19.71
C LEU A 421 2.26 -28.97 -20.88
N HIS A 422 1.34 -28.38 -21.63
CA HIS A 422 0.77 -28.99 -22.83
C HIS A 422 1.83 -29.26 -23.92
N ALA A 423 2.81 -28.36 -24.08
CA ALA A 423 3.92 -28.57 -25.01
C ALA A 423 4.85 -29.71 -24.57
N ILE A 424 5.15 -29.82 -23.27
CA ILE A 424 5.95 -30.92 -22.69
C ILE A 424 5.19 -32.24 -22.81
N GLU A 425 3.90 -32.29 -22.49
CA GLU A 425 3.06 -33.48 -22.65
C GLU A 425 3.11 -33.99 -24.10
N ALA A 426 2.84 -33.12 -25.08
CA ALA A 426 2.89 -33.48 -26.49
C ALA A 426 4.29 -33.96 -26.94
N PHE A 427 5.36 -33.36 -26.40
CA PHE A 427 6.74 -33.80 -26.65
C PHE A 427 7.02 -35.19 -26.07
N THR A 428 6.64 -35.42 -24.81
CA THR A 428 6.83 -36.72 -24.13
C THR A 428 6.03 -37.82 -24.81
N GLU A 429 4.77 -37.60 -25.14
CA GLU A 429 3.94 -38.55 -25.88
C GLU A 429 4.56 -38.92 -27.23
N LYS A 430 5.05 -37.92 -27.98
CA LYS A 430 5.70 -38.17 -29.27
C LYS A 430 7.01 -38.93 -29.10
N TYR A 431 7.85 -38.57 -28.13
CA TYR A 431 9.11 -39.27 -27.83
C TYR A 431 8.87 -40.75 -27.50
N ILE A 432 7.89 -41.01 -26.63
CA ILE A 432 7.50 -42.34 -26.19
C ILE A 432 6.96 -43.17 -27.36
N SER A 433 6.10 -42.58 -28.20
CA SER A 433 5.54 -43.28 -29.35
C SER A 433 6.62 -43.78 -30.33
N ILE A 434 7.66 -42.98 -30.59
CA ILE A 434 8.75 -43.36 -31.48
C ILE A 434 9.65 -44.40 -30.82
N GLN A 435 9.87 -44.30 -29.50
CA GLN A 435 10.61 -45.32 -28.76
C GLN A 435 9.89 -46.68 -28.80
N ILE A 436 8.56 -46.69 -28.62
CA ILE A 436 7.72 -47.89 -28.73
C ILE A 436 7.78 -48.46 -30.15
N GLN A 437 7.62 -47.62 -31.18
CA GLN A 437 7.74 -48.05 -32.58
C GLN A 437 9.11 -48.67 -32.88
N THR A 438 10.19 -48.07 -32.38
CA THR A 438 11.56 -48.59 -32.55
C THR A 438 11.74 -49.94 -31.85
N LEU A 439 11.17 -50.11 -30.63
CA LEU A 439 11.17 -51.39 -29.91
C LEU A 439 10.37 -52.48 -30.67
N GLU A 440 9.22 -52.13 -31.24
CA GLU A 440 8.42 -53.07 -32.03
C GLU A 440 9.12 -53.48 -33.34
N GLU A 441 9.81 -52.57 -34.01
CA GLU A 441 10.58 -52.88 -35.21
C GLU A 441 11.77 -53.81 -34.89
N LEU A 442 12.49 -53.56 -33.80
CA LEU A 442 13.52 -54.48 -33.27
C LEU A 442 12.96 -55.88 -32.95
N LEU A 443 11.72 -55.96 -32.46
CA LEU A 443 11.07 -57.26 -32.20
C LEU A 443 10.66 -57.98 -33.50
N LYS A 444 10.39 -57.25 -34.58
CA LYS A 444 9.99 -57.82 -35.88
C LYS A 444 11.20 -58.28 -36.70
N GLU A 445 12.38 -57.69 -36.51
CA GLU A 445 13.62 -58.20 -37.09
C GLU A 445 13.88 -59.65 -36.63
N LYS A 446 14.02 -60.54 -37.62
CA LYS A 446 14.37 -61.95 -37.43
C LYS A 446 15.80 -62.14 -37.94
N SER A 447 16.73 -62.40 -37.04
CA SER A 447 18.05 -62.92 -37.43
C SER A 447 18.04 -64.45 -37.35
N GLU A 448 18.47 -65.13 -38.41
CA GLU A 448 18.73 -66.58 -38.40
C GLU A 448 20.05 -66.92 -37.70
N ASN A 449 20.90 -65.92 -37.44
CA ASN A 449 22.17 -66.00 -36.70
C ASN A 449 22.15 -65.12 -35.43
N GLU A 450 23.05 -65.40 -34.48
CA GLU A 450 23.28 -64.58 -33.27
C GLU A 450 23.86 -63.21 -33.64
N ASP A 451 22.98 -62.27 -34.00
CA ASP A 451 23.37 -60.89 -34.29
C ASP A 451 23.62 -60.15 -32.97
N TRP A 452 24.88 -60.18 -32.53
CA TRP A 452 25.37 -59.46 -31.34
C TRP A 452 25.06 -57.95 -31.40
N THR A 453 24.95 -57.38 -32.60
CA THR A 453 24.53 -55.99 -32.85
C THR A 453 23.08 -55.76 -32.43
N LEU A 454 22.16 -56.65 -32.83
CA LEU A 454 20.75 -56.61 -32.43
C LEU A 454 20.59 -56.75 -30.92
N PHE A 455 21.38 -57.63 -30.27
CA PHE A 455 21.41 -57.72 -28.81
C PHE A 455 21.84 -56.41 -28.14
N LYS A 456 22.92 -55.79 -28.62
CA LYS A 456 23.41 -54.50 -28.11
C LYS A 456 22.37 -53.39 -28.27
N MET A 457 21.68 -53.34 -29.42
CA MET A 457 20.61 -52.38 -29.67
C MET A 457 19.42 -52.59 -28.72
N CYS A 458 19.01 -53.84 -28.52
CA CYS A 458 17.96 -54.21 -27.56
C CYS A 458 18.31 -53.80 -26.13
N LEU A 459 19.54 -54.04 -25.69
CA LEU A 459 20.00 -53.69 -24.35
C LEU A 459 20.11 -52.17 -24.17
N SER A 460 20.61 -51.46 -25.19
CA SER A 460 20.66 -49.99 -25.22
C SER A 460 19.25 -49.38 -25.15
N MET A 461 18.27 -49.96 -25.84
CA MET A 461 16.88 -49.50 -25.76
C MET A 461 16.24 -49.79 -24.39
N LEU A 462 16.51 -50.96 -23.80
CA LEU A 462 16.04 -51.29 -22.46
C LEU A 462 16.62 -50.36 -21.40
N GLN A 463 17.88 -49.96 -21.57
CA GLN A 463 18.54 -48.98 -20.73
C GLN A 463 17.94 -47.59 -20.93
N SER A 464 17.82 -47.10 -22.17
CA SER A 464 17.26 -45.77 -22.45
C SER A 464 15.79 -45.65 -22.03
N SER A 465 14.99 -46.71 -22.13
CA SER A 465 13.61 -46.72 -21.58
C SER A 465 13.58 -46.67 -20.05
N GLY A 466 14.53 -47.34 -19.38
CA GLY A 466 14.66 -47.28 -17.93
C GLY A 466 15.08 -45.89 -17.45
N GLU A 467 16.07 -45.29 -18.12
CA GLU A 467 16.53 -43.93 -17.86
C GLU A 467 15.41 -42.91 -18.13
N LEU A 468 14.62 -43.08 -19.19
CA LEU A 468 13.45 -42.24 -19.47
C LEU A 468 12.43 -42.26 -18.34
N MET A 469 12.09 -43.43 -17.78
CA MET A 469 11.14 -43.49 -16.66
C MET A 469 11.62 -42.72 -15.43
N VAL A 470 12.91 -42.80 -15.11
CA VAL A 470 13.51 -42.00 -14.02
C VAL A 470 13.45 -40.51 -14.35
N GLN A 471 13.80 -40.13 -15.59
CA GLN A 471 13.75 -38.74 -16.04
C GLN A 471 12.32 -38.16 -16.02
N LEU A 472 11.29 -38.95 -16.29
CA LEU A 472 9.89 -38.51 -16.20
C LEU A 472 9.46 -38.26 -14.74
N GLU A 473 9.90 -39.09 -13.79
CA GLU A 473 9.64 -38.86 -12.36
C GLU A 473 10.38 -37.62 -11.82
N GLU A 474 11.63 -37.40 -12.26
CA GLU A 474 12.37 -36.17 -11.96
C GLU A 474 11.69 -34.93 -12.55
N LEU A 475 11.17 -35.03 -13.76
CA LEU A 475 10.45 -33.95 -14.45
C LEU A 475 9.16 -33.56 -13.71
N ASP A 476 8.38 -34.54 -13.26
CA ASP A 476 7.16 -34.32 -12.46
C ASP A 476 7.44 -33.53 -11.18
N ASN A 477 8.51 -33.91 -10.48
CA ASN A 477 8.95 -33.23 -9.27
C ASN A 477 9.42 -31.80 -9.57
N LEU A 478 10.16 -31.60 -10.66
CA LEU A 478 10.64 -30.28 -11.09
C LEU A 478 9.47 -29.34 -11.43
N ILE A 479 8.51 -29.79 -12.23
CA ILE A 479 7.34 -29.00 -12.63
C ILE A 479 6.49 -28.67 -11.40
N SER A 480 6.22 -29.66 -10.54
CA SER A 480 5.44 -29.47 -9.32
C SER A 480 6.08 -28.47 -8.36
N ASN A 481 7.40 -28.52 -8.19
CA ASN A 481 8.12 -27.60 -7.31
C ASN A 481 8.10 -26.16 -7.85
N ASN A 482 8.30 -25.96 -9.15
CA ASN A 482 8.25 -24.63 -9.76
C ASN A 482 6.84 -24.01 -9.68
N LEU A 483 5.79 -24.78 -9.94
CA LEU A 483 4.41 -24.33 -9.80
C LEU A 483 4.05 -23.95 -8.36
N ARG A 484 4.55 -24.69 -7.37
CA ARG A 484 4.38 -24.34 -5.95
C ARG A 484 5.12 -23.07 -5.57
N GLN A 485 6.31 -22.82 -6.12
CA GLN A 485 7.04 -21.57 -5.90
C GLN A 485 6.26 -20.38 -6.47
N LEU A 486 5.74 -20.51 -7.69
CA LEU A 486 4.88 -19.49 -8.30
C LEU A 486 3.62 -19.23 -7.46
N LEU A 487 3.00 -20.27 -6.89
CA LEU A 487 1.85 -20.11 -5.98
C LEU A 487 2.18 -19.29 -4.74
N LYS A 488 3.36 -19.47 -4.16
CA LYS A 488 3.80 -18.67 -3.01
C LYS A 488 4.01 -17.20 -3.38
N HIS A 489 4.52 -16.92 -4.58
CA HIS A 489 4.72 -15.55 -5.05
C HIS A 489 3.40 -14.83 -5.37
N VAL A 490 2.44 -15.53 -6.00
CA VAL A 490 1.12 -14.96 -6.34
C VAL A 490 0.22 -14.77 -5.12
N SER A 491 0.30 -15.67 -4.12
CA SER A 491 -0.53 -15.60 -2.91
C SER A 491 0.01 -14.71 -1.79
N ALA A 492 1.21 -14.15 -1.95
CA ALA A 492 1.80 -13.28 -0.94
C ALA A 492 1.03 -11.94 -0.88
N PRO A 493 0.49 -11.53 0.30
CA PRO A 493 -0.25 -10.27 0.44
C PRO A 493 0.64 -9.01 0.37
N SER A 494 1.96 -9.18 0.24
CA SER A 494 2.96 -8.11 0.24
C SER A 494 3.55 -7.80 -1.15
N THR A 495 3.07 -8.43 -2.22
CA THR A 495 3.53 -8.12 -3.57
C THR A 495 3.02 -6.73 -3.96
N SER A 496 3.96 -5.87 -4.33
CA SER A 496 3.63 -4.56 -4.90
C SER A 496 2.73 -4.75 -6.13
N ALA A 497 1.90 -3.76 -6.48
CA ALA A 497 1.01 -3.84 -7.64
C ALA A 497 1.76 -4.19 -8.95
N ALA A 498 3.06 -3.88 -9.02
CA ALA A 498 3.95 -4.21 -10.13
C ALA A 498 4.40 -5.69 -10.19
N GLU A 499 4.25 -6.45 -9.11
CA GLU A 499 4.68 -7.86 -8.99
C GLU A 499 3.53 -8.85 -9.14
N LYS A 500 2.29 -8.36 -9.31
CA LYS A 500 1.11 -9.18 -9.60
C LYS A 500 1.06 -9.64 -11.06
N PHE A 501 2.04 -10.45 -11.46
CA PHE A 501 2.17 -10.89 -12.85
C PHE A 501 0.96 -11.67 -13.38
N ASP A 502 0.20 -12.31 -12.51
CA ASP A 502 -1.07 -12.96 -12.82
C ASP A 502 -2.15 -11.96 -13.26
N GLU A 503 -2.28 -10.81 -12.59
CA GLU A 503 -3.20 -9.75 -12.98
C GLU A 503 -2.71 -8.96 -14.21
N LEU A 504 -1.39 -8.91 -14.43
CA LEU A 504 -0.75 -8.07 -15.46
C LEU A 504 -0.54 -8.78 -16.82
N LEU A 505 -0.28 -10.08 -16.82
CA LEU A 505 0.11 -10.84 -18.03
C LEU A 505 -0.98 -11.81 -18.52
N LEU A 506 -1.99 -12.10 -17.71
CA LEU A 506 -3.02 -13.08 -18.04
C LEU A 506 -4.41 -12.45 -18.15
N THR A 507 -5.13 -12.88 -19.19
CA THR A 507 -6.58 -12.67 -19.28
C THR A 507 -7.30 -13.35 -18.11
N PRO A 508 -8.51 -12.92 -17.76
CA PRO A 508 -9.29 -13.54 -16.67
C PRO A 508 -9.48 -15.06 -16.85
N ASP A 509 -9.63 -15.52 -18.10
CA ASP A 509 -9.70 -16.96 -18.42
C ASP A 509 -8.34 -17.66 -18.20
N GLY A 510 -7.25 -17.02 -18.63
CA GLY A 510 -5.89 -17.51 -18.40
C GLY A 510 -5.52 -17.60 -16.92
N ARG A 511 -5.95 -16.64 -16.11
CA ARG A 511 -5.80 -16.65 -14.64
C ARG A 511 -6.54 -17.83 -14.02
N SER A 512 -7.79 -18.04 -14.41
CA SER A 512 -8.60 -19.16 -13.89
C SER A 512 -7.95 -20.51 -14.21
N ASN A 513 -7.42 -20.67 -15.43
CA ASN A 513 -6.71 -21.87 -15.85
C ASN A 513 -5.39 -22.07 -15.09
N LEU A 514 -4.61 -21.01 -14.88
CA LEU A 514 -3.37 -21.07 -14.10
C LEU A 514 -3.68 -21.43 -12.63
N HIS A 515 -4.65 -20.79 -12.00
CA HIS A 515 -5.04 -21.10 -10.62
C HIS A 515 -5.54 -22.53 -10.46
N LEU A 516 -6.33 -23.04 -11.41
CA LEU A 516 -6.76 -24.45 -11.41
C LEU A 516 -5.56 -25.39 -11.50
N LEU A 517 -4.57 -25.07 -12.33
CA LEU A 517 -3.35 -25.86 -12.48
C LEU A 517 -2.50 -25.80 -11.20
N MET A 518 -2.38 -24.63 -10.56
CA MET A 518 -1.66 -24.48 -9.30
C MET A 518 -2.33 -25.24 -8.14
N ASP A 519 -3.66 -25.28 -8.10
CA ASP A 519 -4.42 -26.08 -7.13
C ASP A 519 -4.19 -27.59 -7.34
N LYS A 520 -4.16 -28.04 -8.60
CA LYS A 520 -3.77 -29.43 -8.95
C LYS A 520 -2.33 -29.73 -8.53
N ALA A 521 -1.39 -28.79 -8.70
CA ALA A 521 0.01 -28.93 -8.28
C ALA A 521 0.15 -29.08 -6.75
N TYR A 522 -0.68 -28.35 -6.01
CA TYR A 522 -0.70 -28.37 -4.55
C TYR A 522 -1.26 -29.69 -4.03
N LYS A 523 -2.30 -30.24 -4.67
CA LYS A 523 -2.90 -31.55 -4.34
C LYS A 523 -2.03 -32.75 -4.76
N GLY A 524 -0.96 -32.51 -5.54
CA GLY A 524 -0.08 -33.58 -6.04
C GLY A 524 -0.66 -34.33 -7.25
N ASP A 525 -1.63 -33.74 -7.93
CA ASP A 525 -2.33 -34.33 -9.08
C ASP A 525 -1.67 -33.99 -10.42
N ILE A 526 -0.64 -33.14 -10.44
CA ILE A 526 0.18 -32.95 -11.63
C ILE A 526 1.16 -34.11 -11.71
N ARG A 527 0.79 -35.10 -12.50
CA ARG A 527 1.73 -36.08 -13.04
C ARG A 527 1.67 -35.92 -14.55
N CYS A 528 2.81 -35.67 -15.19
CA CYS A 528 2.95 -35.87 -16.62
C CYS A 528 2.71 -37.36 -16.89
N ASN A 529 1.43 -37.65 -17.14
CA ASN A 529 0.95 -38.78 -17.91
C ASN A 529 1.34 -40.17 -17.33
N ILE A 530 0.74 -40.53 -16.18
CA ILE A 530 0.76 -41.89 -15.59
C ILE A 530 0.47 -42.98 -16.63
N SER A 531 -0.43 -42.69 -17.59
CA SER A 531 -0.79 -43.60 -18.67
C SER A 531 0.41 -43.96 -19.55
N THR A 532 1.26 -42.98 -19.88
CA THR A 532 2.41 -43.20 -20.77
C THR A 532 3.55 -43.96 -20.08
N VAL A 533 3.79 -43.70 -18.79
CA VAL A 533 4.74 -44.50 -17.98
C VAL A 533 4.27 -45.96 -17.90
N TYR A 534 2.97 -46.16 -17.73
CA TYR A 534 2.37 -47.49 -17.74
C TYR A 534 2.55 -48.19 -19.10
N GLU A 535 2.28 -47.50 -20.21
CA GLU A 535 2.47 -48.04 -21.57
C GLU A 535 3.91 -48.48 -21.84
N ILE A 536 4.90 -47.65 -21.49
CA ILE A 536 6.33 -48.02 -21.60
C ILE A 536 6.63 -49.25 -20.75
N SER A 537 6.13 -49.30 -19.51
CA SER A 537 6.38 -50.43 -18.61
C SER A 537 5.80 -51.75 -19.15
N VAL A 538 4.61 -51.70 -19.77
CA VAL A 538 3.94 -52.85 -20.39
C VAL A 538 4.69 -53.33 -21.64
N VAL A 539 5.09 -52.39 -22.52
CA VAL A 539 5.85 -52.71 -23.74
C VAL A 539 7.22 -53.26 -23.37
N ARG A 540 7.90 -52.67 -22.39
CA ARG A 540 9.18 -53.15 -21.86
C ARG A 540 9.07 -54.55 -21.26
N GLY A 541 8.03 -54.81 -20.47
CA GLY A 541 7.75 -56.14 -19.92
C GLY A 541 7.51 -57.19 -21.01
N SER A 542 6.73 -56.83 -22.03
CA SER A 542 6.45 -57.68 -23.20
C SER A 542 7.71 -57.94 -24.05
N PHE A 543 8.57 -56.93 -24.17
CA PHE A 543 9.86 -57.01 -24.85
C PHE A 543 10.82 -57.95 -24.11
N ILE A 544 10.97 -57.80 -22.79
CA ILE A 544 11.81 -58.70 -21.97
C ILE A 544 11.30 -60.13 -22.04
N GLY A 545 9.98 -60.35 -22.02
CA GLY A 545 9.37 -61.68 -22.19
C GLY A 545 9.69 -62.29 -23.57
N SER A 546 9.45 -61.52 -24.65
CA SER A 546 9.68 -61.98 -26.02
C SER A 546 11.16 -62.20 -26.33
N ALA A 547 12.05 -61.35 -25.79
CA ALA A 547 13.49 -61.53 -25.89
C ALA A 547 13.94 -62.76 -25.06
N SER A 548 13.45 -62.94 -23.84
CA SER A 548 13.72 -64.15 -23.05
C SER A 548 13.31 -65.42 -23.79
N GLU A 549 12.14 -65.45 -24.44
CA GLU A 549 11.70 -66.59 -25.25
C GLU A 549 12.51 -66.81 -26.53
N LYS A 550 12.92 -65.72 -27.21
CA LYS A 550 13.77 -65.80 -28.41
C LYS A 550 15.19 -66.29 -28.09
N TRP A 551 15.75 -65.87 -26.96
CA TRP A 551 17.14 -66.13 -26.58
C TRP A 551 17.30 -67.36 -25.66
N ASN A 552 16.23 -67.87 -25.02
CA ASN A 552 16.24 -69.14 -24.27
C ASN A 552 15.94 -70.38 -25.12
N LYS A 553 15.76 -70.29 -26.45
CA LYS A 553 15.66 -71.49 -27.28
C LYS A 553 17.04 -72.15 -27.36
N PRO A 554 17.25 -73.35 -26.80
CA PRO A 554 18.52 -74.03 -26.95
C PRO A 554 18.68 -74.47 -28.41
N VAL A 555 19.82 -74.10 -29.00
CA VAL A 555 20.33 -74.68 -30.24
C VAL A 555 20.51 -76.19 -30.00
N LEU A 556 19.51 -76.99 -30.38
CA LEU A 556 19.56 -78.46 -30.24
C LEU A 556 19.38 -79.19 -31.58
N ASN A 557 19.57 -78.52 -32.72
CA ASN A 557 19.44 -79.13 -34.05
C ASN A 557 20.61 -78.82 -35.01
N SER A 558 21.85 -78.94 -34.54
CA SER A 558 23.03 -78.92 -35.45
C SER A 558 24.06 -80.03 -35.20
N ALA A 559 23.70 -81.12 -34.51
CA ALA A 559 24.61 -82.24 -34.23
C ALA A 559 24.11 -83.64 -34.63
N GLN A 560 23.08 -83.77 -35.48
CA GLN A 560 22.67 -85.06 -36.05
C GLN A 560 22.27 -84.91 -37.52
N ASN A 561 23.25 -84.86 -38.41
CA ASN A 561 23.21 -85.42 -39.78
C ASN A 561 24.58 -85.18 -40.42
N GLY A 562 25.47 -86.13 -40.16
CA GLY A 562 26.84 -86.15 -40.67
C GLY A 562 27.43 -87.55 -40.50
N SER A 563 26.85 -88.52 -41.20
CA SER A 563 27.45 -89.82 -41.53
C SER A 563 26.91 -90.30 -42.86
#